data_AF-A0A942HL03-F1
#
_entry.id   AF-A0A942HL03-F1
#
_cell.length_a   1.000
_cell.length_b   1.000
_cell.length_c   1.000
_cell.angle_alpha   90.00
_cell.angle_beta   90.00
_cell.angle_gamma   90.00
#
_symmetry.space_group_name_H-M   'P 1'
#
loop_
_entity.id
_entity.type
_entity.pdbx_description
1 polymer ?
#
loop_
_entity_poly.entity_id
_entity_poly.type
_entity_poly.pdbx_seq_one_letter_code
_entity_poly.pdbx_strand_id
1 'polypeptide(L)' 'MNTTDAEILKASVGKTLKITTYDGETLMAKVVLVSEEDADLIYELILTNRESQYEKFDEQPAYRIGFNEIEGVELLQAG' A
#
# COMPACT_ATOMS: atom_id res chain seq x y z
N MET A 1 2.59 2.84 12.03
CA MET A 1 3.84 2.77 11.25
C MET A 1 5.09 3.10 12.08
N ASN A 2 6.13 2.27 11.99
CA ASN A 2 7.43 2.52 12.63
C ASN A 2 8.45 3.16 11.64
N THR A 3 9.65 3.51 12.11
CA THR A 3 10.69 4.14 11.25
C THR A 3 11.14 3.23 10.10
N THR A 4 11.24 1.91 10.35
CA THR A 4 11.64 0.92 9.34
C THR A 4 10.64 0.84 8.19
N ASP A 5 9.34 0.88 8.50
CA ASP A 5 8.27 0.85 7.50
C ASP A 5 8.33 2.10 6.59
N ALA A 6 8.62 3.26 7.16
CA ALA A 6 8.79 4.51 6.41
C ALA A 6 9.95 4.42 5.41
N GLU A 7 11.08 3.83 5.81
CA GLU A 7 12.24 3.62 4.93
C GLU A 7 11.93 2.63 3.80
N ILE A 8 11.19 1.55 4.10
CA ILE A 8 10.72 0.59 3.10
C ILE A 8 9.84 1.28 2.06
N LEU A 9 8.84 2.06 2.51
CA LEU A 9 7.94 2.79 1.62
C LEU A 9 8.72 3.70 0.65
N LYS A 10 9.65 4.50 1.16
CA LYS A 10 10.49 5.39 0.31
C LYS A 10 11.28 4.63 -0.75
N ALA A 11 11.84 3.47 -0.39
CA ALA A 11 12.63 2.64 -1.30
C ALA A 11 11.78 1.72 -2.20
N SER A 12 10.46 1.78 -2.08
CA SER A 12 9.53 0.85 -2.73
C SER A 12 8.79 1.42 -3.93
N VAL A 13 9.00 2.69 -4.30
CA VAL A 13 8.39 3.27 -5.52
C VAL A 13 8.69 2.38 -6.73
N GLY A 14 7.63 1.94 -7.42
CA GLY A 14 7.68 1.00 -8.55
C GLY A 14 7.77 -0.48 -8.17
N LYS A 15 7.83 -0.81 -6.88
CA LYS A 15 7.89 -2.19 -6.36
C LYS A 15 6.55 -2.59 -5.76
N THR A 16 6.36 -3.91 -5.63
CA THR A 16 5.20 -4.48 -4.96
C THR A 16 5.50 -4.68 -3.48
N LEU A 17 4.59 -4.19 -2.65
CA LEU A 17 4.59 -4.40 -1.21
C LEU A 17 3.36 -5.21 -0.81
N LYS A 18 3.47 -5.87 0.34
CA LYS A 18 2.33 -6.26 1.13
C LYS A 18 2.13 -5.23 2.23
N ILE A 19 0.94 -4.66 2.33
CA ILE A 19 0.54 -3.67 3.33
C ILE A 19 -0.48 -4.31 4.24
N THR A 20 -0.26 -4.24 5.54
CA THR A 20 -1.23 -4.63 6.56
C THR A 20 -1.77 -3.38 7.22
N THR A 21 -3.09 -3.26 7.29
CA THR A 21 -3.77 -2.12 7.92
C THR A 21 -4.16 -2.45 9.36
N TYR A 22 -4.38 -1.42 10.18
CA TYR A 22 -4.78 -1.60 11.59
C TYR A 22 -6.14 -2.28 11.78
N ASP A 23 -7.00 -2.26 10.77
CA ASP A 23 -8.29 -2.95 10.81
C ASP A 23 -8.21 -4.41 10.33
N GLY A 24 -7.01 -4.91 10.04
CA GLY A 24 -6.73 -6.30 9.67
C GLY A 24 -6.90 -6.60 8.18
N GLU A 25 -6.99 -5.58 7.33
CA GLU A 25 -6.88 -5.77 5.88
C GLU A 25 -5.43 -6.05 5.48
N THR A 26 -5.26 -6.89 4.46
CA THR A 26 -3.96 -7.12 3.83
C THR A 26 -4.07 -6.87 2.33
N LEU A 27 -3.23 -5.97 1.84
CA LEU A 27 -3.17 -5.52 0.46
C LEU A 27 -1.84 -5.94 -0.15
N MET A 28 -1.86 -6.51 -1.36
CA MET A 28 -0.68 -6.53 -2.23
C MET A 28 -0.83 -5.39 -3.22
N ALA A 29 0.14 -4.48 -3.21
CA ALA A 29 0.02 -3.19 -3.85
C ALA A 29 1.34 -2.80 -4.51
N LYS A 30 1.28 -2.34 -5.76
CA LYS A 30 2.43 -1.74 -6.43
C LYS A 30 2.47 -0.25 -6.10
N VAL A 31 3.54 0.20 -5.48
CA VAL A 31 3.69 1.60 -5.06
C VAL A 31 3.91 2.48 -6.27
N VAL A 32 3.07 3.49 -6.43
CA VAL A 32 3.18 4.50 -7.50
C VAL A 32 3.88 5.74 -6.97
N LEU A 33 3.46 6.22 -5.79
CA LEU A 33 3.99 7.42 -5.16
C LEU A 33 3.93 7.29 -3.64
N VAL A 34 4.88 7.92 -2.96
CA VAL A 34 4.88 8.10 -1.50
C VAL A 34 5.00 9.59 -1.22
N SER A 35 4.01 10.18 -0.55
CA SER A 35 4.05 11.58 -0.11
C SER A 35 4.35 11.64 1.38
N GLU A 36 5.52 12.18 1.74
CA GLU A 36 5.84 12.44 3.15
C GLU A 36 5.10 13.66 3.70
N GLU A 37 4.82 14.65 2.84
CA GLU A 37 4.10 15.86 3.22
C GLU A 37 2.64 15.55 3.57
N ASP A 38 1.98 14.74 2.75
CA ASP A 38 0.58 14.32 2.98
C ASP A 38 0.46 13.07 3.86
N ALA A 39 1.60 12.49 4.26
CA ALA A 39 1.69 11.25 5.02
C ALA A 39 0.86 10.10 4.40
N ASP A 40 1.03 9.89 3.10
CA ASP A 40 0.26 8.92 2.33
C ASP A 40 1.06 8.19 1.24
N LEU A 41 0.38 7.22 0.65
CA LEU A 41 0.87 6.34 -0.38
C LEU A 41 -0.20 6.22 -1.47
N ILE A 42 0.21 6.35 -2.73
CA ILE A 42 -0.60 6.02 -3.91
C ILE A 42 -0.12 4.69 -4.48
N TYR A 43 -1.05 3.78 -4.74
CA TYR A 43 -0.72 2.41 -5.15
C TYR A 43 -1.70 1.82 -6.17
N GLU A 44 -1.21 0.90 -6.99
CA GLU A 44 -2.04 0.02 -7.82
C GLU A 44 -2.36 -1.25 -7.00
N LEU A 45 -3.64 -1.53 -6.78
CA LEU A 45 -4.05 -2.73 -6.05
C LEU A 45 -3.88 -3.97 -6.93
N ILE A 46 -3.18 -4.99 -6.41
CA ILE A 46 -2.99 -6.29 -7.07
C ILE A 46 -3.90 -7.35 -6.46
N LEU A 47 -3.94 -7.43 -5.13
CA LEU A 47 -4.72 -8.41 -4.38
C LEU A 47 -5.11 -7.84 -3.02
N THR A 48 -6.27 -8.22 -2.50
CA THR A 48 -6.68 -7.94 -1.12
C THR A 48 -7.41 -9.14 -0.53
N ASN A 49 -7.41 -9.27 0.80
CA ASN A 49 -8.30 -10.20 1.50
C ASN A 49 -9.75 -9.66 1.67
N ARG A 50 -10.05 -8.47 1.13
CA ARG A 50 -11.37 -7.81 1.20
C ARG A 50 -11.85 -7.32 -0.16
N GLU A 51 -11.85 -8.23 -1.14
CA GLU A 51 -12.18 -7.92 -2.55
C GLU A 51 -13.51 -7.16 -2.72
N SER A 52 -14.53 -7.46 -1.91
CA SER A 52 -15.84 -6.80 -1.97
C SER A 52 -15.83 -5.29 -1.69
N GLN A 53 -14.79 -4.75 -1.06
CA GLN A 53 -14.62 -3.30 -0.86
C GLN A 53 -14.05 -2.60 -2.10
N TYR A 54 -13.39 -3.35 -2.99
CA TYR A 54 -12.71 -2.87 -4.20
C TYR A 54 -13.38 -3.38 -5.48
N GLU A 55 -14.51 -4.10 -5.36
CA GLU A 55 -15.31 -4.69 -6.44
C GLU A 55 -15.96 -3.65 -7.38
N LYS A 56 -15.58 -2.38 -7.30
CA LYS A 56 -16.33 -1.28 -7.87
C LYS A 56 -15.48 -0.37 -8.75
N PHE A 57 -15.75 -0.57 -10.05
CA PHE A 57 -15.56 0.32 -11.19
C PHE A 57 -14.15 0.31 -11.80
N ASP A 58 -14.08 -0.19 -13.04
CA ASP A 58 -13.00 -0.15 -14.05
C ASP A 58 -12.28 1.22 -14.25
N GLU A 59 -12.43 2.19 -13.33
CA GLU A 59 -12.09 3.61 -13.53
C GLU A 59 -10.96 4.13 -12.64
N GLN A 60 -10.49 3.39 -11.62
CA GLN A 60 -9.41 3.87 -10.75
C GLN A 60 -8.08 3.16 -11.02
N PRO A 61 -7.12 3.82 -11.71
CA PRO A 61 -5.81 3.23 -11.96
C PRO A 61 -4.96 3.11 -10.68
N ALA A 62 -5.27 3.89 -9.65
CA ALA A 62 -4.55 3.87 -8.38
C ALA A 62 -5.44 4.28 -7.19
N TYR A 63 -5.15 3.71 -6.04
CA TYR A 63 -5.76 3.95 -4.73
C TYR A 63 -4.82 4.76 -3.84
N ARG A 64 -5.36 5.37 -2.78
CA ARG A 64 -4.61 6.11 -1.76
C ARG A 64 -4.85 5.48 -0.39
N ILE A 65 -3.81 5.39 0.42
CA ILE A 65 -3.89 4.98 1.83
C ILE A 65 -2.98 5.88 2.68
N GLY A 66 -3.47 6.31 3.85
CA GLY A 66 -2.69 7.11 4.79
C GLY A 66 -1.76 6.27 5.65
N PHE A 67 -0.62 6.83 6.08
CA PHE A 67 0.32 6.14 6.98
C PHE A 67 -0.28 5.82 8.34
N ASN A 68 -1.34 6.54 8.74
CA ASN A 68 -2.12 6.29 9.95
C ASN A 68 -3.00 5.04 9.84
N GLU A 69 -3.28 4.55 8.64
CA GLU A 69 -4.05 3.33 8.39
C GLU A 69 -3.13 2.09 8.30
N ILE A 70 -1.83 2.31 8.08
CA ILE A 70 -0.82 1.27 7.91
C ILE A 70 -0.29 0.78 9.26
N GLU A 71 -0.54 -0.49 9.55
CA GLU A 71 0.04 -1.20 10.67
C GLU A 71 1.47 -1.65 10.35
N GLY A 72 1.71 -2.19 9.15
CA GLY A 72 3.04 -2.65 8.73
C GLY A 72 3.16 -2.86 7.23
N VAL A 73 4.41 -2.89 6.74
CA VAL A 73 4.73 -3.11 5.32
C VAL A 73 5.81 -4.17 5.15
N GLU A 74 5.67 -5.01 4.12
CA GLU A 74 6.64 -6.04 3.77
C GLU A 74 6.97 -5.94 2.27
N LEU A 75 8.26 -5.84 1.93
CA LEU A 75 8.70 -5.84 0.54
C LEU A 75 8.61 -7.24 -0.05
N LEU A 76 7.85 -7.38 -1.14
CA LEU A 76 7.80 -8.63 -1.88
C LEU A 76 8.95 -8.63 -2.88
N GLN A 77 10.04 -9.34 -2.56
CA GLN A 77 11.10 -9.57 -3.54
C GLN A 77 10.56 -10.47 -4.66
N ALA A 78 10.61 -9.99 -5.91
CA ALA A 78 10.60 -10.89 -7.04
C ALA A 78 11.92 -11.68 -6.99
N GLY A 79 11.82 -12.98 -6.70
CA GLY A 79 12.95 -13.91 -6.74
C GLY A 79 13.50 -14.11 -8.14
#